data_AF-A0A4Y8W7X9-F1
#
_entry.id   AF-A0A4Y8W7X9-F1
#
_cell.length_a   1.000
_cell.length_b   1.000
_cell.length_c   1.000
_cell.angle_alpha   90.00
_cell.angle_beta   90.00
_cell.angle_gamma   90.00
#
_symmetry.space_group_name_H-M   'P 1'
#
loop_
_entity.id
_entity.type
_entity.pdbx_description
1 polymer ?
#
loop_
_entity_poly.entity_id
_entity_poly.type
_entity_poly.pdbx_seq_one_letter_code
_entity_poly.pdbx_strand_id
1 'polypeptide(L)'
;MELVVKILSMLDHRGTWTLLGLLMGFFLNTYWNYRKDLKKQDTAKQVLLDELRFNSRQSEDKIEILKEVIHALKMNRFLSPKCPSFSTIEFKSQFCIALPKLTTIEKDNLRHLHNYYVQVDELLSEFEANFKADFDNLDKRNTTVESIYSSNVILLENIEESLQNNLKLAQSTLEGNPIDIFNHKMT
;
A
#
# COMPACT_ATOMS: atom_id res chain seq x y z
N MET A 1 -45.99 -2.92 21.26
CA MET A 1 -45.87 -3.77 22.47
C MET A 1 -46.99 -4.81 22.56
N GLU A 2 -48.26 -4.45 22.28
CA GLU A 2 -49.39 -5.38 22.34
C GLU A 2 -49.33 -6.57 21.38
N LEU A 3 -48.77 -6.40 20.17
CA LEU A 3 -48.64 -7.50 19.20
C LEU A 3 -47.70 -8.62 19.68
N VAL A 4 -46.63 -8.26 20.38
CA VAL A 4 -45.63 -9.19 20.92
C VAL A 4 -46.22 -9.98 22.09
N VAL A 5 -47.02 -9.32 22.94
CA VAL A 5 -47.71 -9.95 24.07
C VAL A 5 -48.79 -10.93 23.60
N LYS A 6 -49.51 -10.61 22.52
CA LYS A 6 -50.57 -11.46 21.94
C LYS A 6 -50.03 -12.70 21.21
N ILE A 7 -48.83 -12.60 20.63
CA ILE A 7 -48.11 -13.76 20.06
C ILE A 7 -47.59 -14.68 21.17
N LEU A 8 -47.10 -14.12 22.28
CA LEU A 8 -46.63 -14.87 23.43
C LEU A 8 -47.76 -15.61 24.18
N SER A 9 -48.99 -15.08 24.20
CA SER A 9 -50.14 -15.73 24.88
C SER A 9 -50.77 -16.89 24.09
N MET A 10 -50.42 -17.09 22.83
CA MET A 10 -50.93 -18.18 21.97
C MET A 10 -49.95 -19.35 21.82
N LEU A 11 -48.74 -19.25 22.37
CA LEU A 11 -47.72 -20.30 22.28
C LEU A 11 -47.85 -21.25 23.48
N ASP A 12 -48.35 -22.46 23.24
CA ASP A 12 -48.26 -23.61 24.16
C ASP A 12 -46.80 -23.79 24.64
N HIS A 13 -46.58 -24.45 25.79
CA HIS A 13 -45.23 -24.59 26.39
C HIS A 13 -44.18 -25.10 25.38
N ARG A 14 -44.57 -25.94 24.42
CA ARG A 14 -43.69 -26.42 23.34
C ARG A 14 -43.33 -25.34 22.31
N GLY A 15 -44.26 -24.44 22.00
CA GLY A 15 -44.06 -23.32 21.09
C GLY A 15 -43.07 -22.29 21.65
N THR A 16 -43.11 -22.02 22.96
CA THR A 16 -42.16 -21.09 23.59
C THR A 16 -40.73 -21.65 23.61
N TRP A 17 -40.53 -22.94 23.90
CA TRP A 17 -39.21 -23.58 23.79
C TRP A 17 -38.67 -23.59 22.36
N THR A 18 -39.54 -23.80 21.36
CA THR A 18 -39.14 -23.78 19.94
C THR A 18 -38.71 -22.38 19.51
N LEU A 19 -39.46 -21.35 19.90
CA LEU A 19 -39.10 -19.95 19.64
C LEU A 19 -37.78 -19.57 20.32
N LEU A 20 -37.58 -20.01 21.58
CA LEU A 20 -36.34 -19.77 22.32
C LEU A 20 -35.14 -20.45 21.64
N GLY A 21 -35.30 -21.69 21.17
CA GLY A 21 -34.28 -22.42 20.42
C GLY A 21 -33.92 -21.75 19.09
N LEU A 22 -34.91 -21.23 18.37
CA LEU A 22 -34.69 -20.51 17.11
C LEU A 22 -33.99 -19.17 17.33
N LEU A 23 -34.39 -18.42 18.37
CA LEU A 23 -33.71 -17.18 18.76
C LEU A 23 -32.27 -17.45 19.18
N MET A 24 -32.03 -18.45 20.03
CA MET A 24 -30.67 -18.83 20.45
C MET A 24 -29.81 -19.27 19.26
N GLY A 25 -30.34 -20.09 18.34
CA GLY A 25 -29.65 -20.48 17.13
C GLY A 25 -29.30 -19.28 16.23
N PHE A 26 -30.22 -18.33 16.10
CA PHE A 26 -29.98 -17.08 15.37
C PHE A 26 -28.90 -16.21 16.01
N PHE A 27 -28.94 -16.02 17.34
CA PHE A 27 -27.94 -15.23 18.06
C PHE A 27 -26.55 -15.88 17.99
N LEU A 28 -26.45 -17.20 18.17
CA LEU A 28 -25.20 -17.93 18.07
C LEU A 28 -24.61 -17.84 16.65
N ASN A 29 -25.43 -18.02 15.62
CA ASN A 29 -24.99 -17.89 14.23
C ASN A 29 -24.53 -16.46 13.93
N THR A 30 -25.29 -15.45 14.37
CA THR A 30 -24.93 -14.04 14.16
C THR A 30 -23.63 -13.68 14.88
N TYR A 31 -23.46 -14.11 16.13
CA TYR A 31 -22.25 -13.88 16.90
C TYR A 31 -21.03 -14.58 16.28
N TRP A 32 -21.20 -15.83 15.82
CA TRP A 32 -20.14 -16.59 15.17
C TRP A 32 -19.70 -15.94 13.86
N ASN A 33 -20.65 -15.53 13.01
CA ASN A 33 -20.36 -14.83 11.76
C ASN A 33 -19.67 -13.49 12.02
N TYR A 34 -20.13 -12.73 13.03
CA TYR A 34 -19.47 -11.50 13.44
C TYR A 34 -18.02 -11.72 13.88
N ARG A 35 -17.76 -12.75 14.71
CA ARG A 35 -16.39 -13.11 15.13
C ARG A 35 -15.51 -13.52 13.94
N LYS A 36 -16.07 -14.28 13.00
CA LYS A 36 -15.38 -14.70 11.78
C LYS A 36 -15.01 -13.49 10.91
N ASP A 37 -15.92 -12.53 10.77
CA ASP A 37 -15.70 -11.31 10.01
C ASP A 37 -14.62 -10.43 10.66
N LEU A 38 -14.66 -10.26 11.99
CA LEU A 38 -13.59 -9.55 12.71
C LEU A 38 -12.22 -10.20 12.47
N LYS A 39 -12.13 -11.52 12.57
CA LYS A 39 -10.89 -12.25 12.31
C LYS A 39 -10.41 -12.05 10.87
N LYS A 40 -11.34 -12.07 9.90
CA LYS A 40 -11.02 -11.81 8.49
C LYS A 40 -10.46 -10.41 8.28
N GLN A 41 -11.04 -9.39 8.92
CA GLN A 41 -10.54 -8.02 8.84
C GLN A 41 -9.16 -7.87 9.49
N ASP A 42 -8.92 -8.53 10.63
CA ASP A 42 -7.62 -8.51 11.30
C ASP A 42 -6.54 -9.21 10.45
N THR A 43 -6.87 -10.36 9.85
CA THR A 43 -5.98 -11.04 8.91
C THR A 43 -5.69 -10.17 7.69
N ALA A 44 -6.72 -9.54 7.09
CA ALA A 44 -6.52 -8.63 5.97
C ALA A 44 -5.59 -7.46 6.33
N LYS A 45 -5.74 -6.86 7.52
CA LYS A 45 -4.82 -5.82 8.01
C LYS A 45 -3.39 -6.34 8.13
N GLN A 46 -3.17 -7.52 8.70
CA GLN A 46 -1.83 -8.09 8.83
C GLN A 46 -1.18 -8.35 7.48
N VAL A 47 -1.92 -8.91 6.53
CA VAL A 47 -1.42 -9.18 5.18
C VAL A 47 -1.00 -7.89 4.46
N LEU A 48 -1.73 -6.79 4.65
CA LEU A 48 -1.32 -5.47 4.13
C LEU A 48 -0.02 -4.96 4.78
N LEU A 49 0.14 -5.17 6.09
CA LEU A 49 1.38 -4.79 6.79
C LEU A 49 2.56 -5.67 6.37
N ASP A 50 2.32 -6.95 6.05
CA ASP A 50 3.35 -7.84 5.53
C ASP A 50 3.78 -7.45 4.11
N GLU A 51 2.84 -7.07 3.23
CA GLU A 51 3.18 -6.46 1.92
C GLU A 51 3.98 -5.17 2.11
N LEU A 52 3.59 -4.32 3.06
CA LEU A 52 4.33 -3.08 3.36
C LEU A 52 5.75 -3.37 3.89
N ARG A 53 5.93 -4.39 4.74
CA ARG A 53 7.26 -4.84 5.20
C ARG A 53 8.12 -5.33 4.06
N PHE A 54 7.52 -6.10 3.16
CA PHE A 54 8.22 -6.60 1.97
C PHE A 54 8.67 -5.45 1.08
N ASN A 55 7.77 -4.52 0.77
CA ASN A 55 8.09 -3.34 -0.04
C ASN A 55 9.08 -2.39 0.65
N SER A 56 9.06 -2.30 1.99
CA SER A 56 10.06 -1.54 2.75
C SER A 56 11.47 -2.07 2.51
N ARG A 57 11.66 -3.39 2.58
CA ARG A 57 12.97 -4.01 2.28
C ARG A 57 13.37 -3.83 0.82
N GLN A 58 12.43 -4.01 -0.10
CA GLN A 58 12.70 -3.75 -1.52
C GLN A 58 13.06 -2.29 -1.78
N SER A 59 12.54 -1.34 -1.00
CA SER A 59 12.91 0.07 -1.13
C SER A 59 14.37 0.30 -0.73
N GLU A 60 14.85 -0.37 0.33
CA GLU A 60 16.26 -0.35 0.73
C GLU A 60 17.16 -0.87 -0.39
N ASP A 61 16.84 -2.05 -0.95
CA ASP A 61 17.59 -2.63 -2.07
C ASP A 61 17.60 -1.70 -3.31
N LYS A 62 16.44 -1.13 -3.65
CA LYS A 62 16.32 -0.20 -4.79
C LYS A 62 17.12 1.09 -4.57
N ILE A 63 17.20 1.61 -3.35
CA ILE A 63 18.03 2.78 -3.02
C ILE A 63 19.51 2.48 -3.29
N GLU A 64 19.99 1.28 -2.93
CA GLU A 64 21.38 0.88 -3.20
C GLU A 64 21.65 0.80 -4.71
N ILE A 65 20.76 0.16 -5.46
CA ILE A 65 20.85 0.09 -6.94
C ILE A 65 20.87 1.49 -7.55
N LEU A 66 20.00 2.39 -7.08
CA LEU A 66 19.95 3.77 -7.58
C LEU A 66 21.26 4.51 -7.34
N LYS A 67 21.89 4.36 -6.16
CA LYS A 67 23.20 4.96 -5.87
C LYS A 67 24.28 4.48 -6.85
N GLU A 68 24.29 3.19 -7.17
CA GLU A 68 25.24 2.63 -8.15
C GLU A 68 24.99 3.19 -9.56
N VAL A 69 23.72 3.27 -9.98
CA VAL A 69 23.35 3.82 -11.29
C VAL A 69 23.69 5.31 -11.38
N ILE A 70 23.37 6.09 -10.34
CA ILE A 70 23.72 7.52 -10.25
C ILE A 70 25.23 7.69 -10.36
N HIS A 71 26.01 6.87 -9.64
CA HIS A 71 27.47 6.91 -9.71
C HIS A 71 27.97 6.59 -11.13
N ALA A 72 27.42 5.57 -11.79
CA ALA A 72 27.78 5.22 -13.16
C ALA A 72 27.46 6.38 -14.14
N LEU A 73 26.29 7.00 -14.03
CA LEU A 73 25.89 8.12 -14.88
C LEU A 73 26.78 9.35 -14.69
N LYS A 74 27.20 9.65 -13.45
CA LYS A 74 28.18 10.72 -13.16
C LYS A 74 29.54 10.47 -13.84
N MET A 75 29.86 9.21 -14.13
CA MET A 75 31.07 8.80 -14.86
C MET A 75 30.82 8.63 -16.37
N ASN A 76 29.69 9.15 -16.90
CA ASN A 76 29.25 9.01 -18.29
C ASN A 76 29.12 7.53 -18.73
N ARG A 77 28.72 6.65 -17.81
CA ARG A 77 28.43 5.24 -18.09
C ARG A 77 26.97 4.96 -17.80
N PHE A 78 26.34 4.18 -18.68
CA PHE A 78 24.97 3.74 -18.46
C PHE A 78 24.96 2.40 -17.73
N LEU A 79 24.20 2.35 -16.63
CA LEU A 79 23.81 1.12 -15.95
C LEU A 79 22.28 1.10 -15.88
N SER A 80 21.65 -0.03 -16.21
CA SER A 80 20.20 -0.12 -16.20
C SER A 80 19.68 -0.11 -14.75
N PRO A 81 18.73 0.77 -14.38
CA PRO A 81 18.12 0.77 -13.05
C PRO A 81 17.01 -0.29 -12.89
N LYS A 82 16.88 -1.21 -13.85
CA LYS A 82 15.87 -2.27 -13.81
C LYS A 82 16.00 -3.10 -12.55
N CYS A 83 14.92 -3.14 -11.78
CA CYS A 83 14.80 -3.87 -10.54
C CYS A 83 13.43 -4.57 -10.48
N PRO A 84 13.27 -5.62 -9.65
CA PRO A 84 11.97 -6.25 -9.45
C PRO A 84 10.90 -5.23 -9.01
N SER A 85 9.69 -5.36 -9.55
CA SER A 85 8.56 -4.51 -9.15
C SER A 85 8.16 -4.74 -7.70
N PHE A 86 7.62 -3.72 -7.06
CA PHE A 86 6.98 -3.79 -5.76
C PHE A 86 5.76 -4.71 -5.77
N SER A 87 5.48 -5.33 -4.61
CA SER A 87 4.24 -6.09 -4.45
C SER A 87 3.04 -5.14 -4.34
N THR A 88 1.99 -5.44 -5.09
CA THR A 88 0.73 -4.68 -5.10
C THR A 88 -0.51 -5.56 -4.95
N ILE A 89 -0.31 -6.87 -4.80
CA ILE A 89 -1.36 -7.89 -4.89
C ILE A 89 -2.24 -7.84 -3.64
N GLU A 90 -1.61 -7.71 -2.48
CA GLU A 90 -2.32 -7.73 -1.21
C GLU A 90 -3.06 -6.43 -0.96
N PHE A 91 -2.46 -5.28 -1.33
CA PHE A 91 -3.19 -4.03 -1.31
C PHE A 91 -4.47 -4.09 -2.14
N LYS A 92 -4.38 -4.53 -3.40
CA LYS A 92 -5.55 -4.60 -4.30
C LYS A 92 -6.65 -5.53 -3.79
N SER A 93 -6.27 -6.65 -3.17
CA SER A 93 -7.23 -7.69 -2.74
C SER A 93 -7.77 -7.49 -1.33
N GLN A 94 -6.95 -7.02 -0.38
CA GLN A 94 -7.26 -6.98 1.05
C GLN A 94 -7.66 -5.61 1.56
N PHE A 95 -7.31 -4.51 0.87
CA PHE A 95 -7.52 -3.16 1.39
C PHE A 95 -8.97 -2.89 1.79
N CYS A 96 -9.93 -3.21 0.92
CA CYS A 96 -11.37 -3.06 1.19
C CYS A 96 -11.85 -3.90 2.39
N ILE A 97 -11.24 -5.06 2.61
CA ILE A 97 -11.59 -5.97 3.72
C ILE A 97 -11.01 -5.42 5.04
N ALA A 98 -9.82 -4.84 5.02
CA ALA A 98 -9.15 -4.29 6.19
C ALA A 98 -9.68 -2.91 6.62
N LEU A 99 -10.41 -2.18 5.76
CA LEU A 99 -10.92 -0.82 6.03
C LEU A 99 -11.54 -0.61 7.42
N PRO A 100 -12.36 -1.54 7.97
CA PRO A 100 -12.97 -1.33 9.29
C PRO A 100 -11.97 -1.36 10.46
N LYS A 101 -10.78 -1.94 10.25
CA LYS A 101 -9.72 -2.10 11.27
C LYS A 101 -8.57 -1.10 11.12
N LEU A 102 -8.57 -0.33 10.04
CA LEU A 102 -7.57 0.69 9.79
C LEU A 102 -8.09 2.05 10.31
N THR A 103 -7.22 2.77 11.01
CA THR A 103 -7.44 4.18 11.33
C THR A 103 -7.41 5.03 10.06
N THR A 104 -7.90 6.27 10.13
CA THR A 104 -7.86 7.19 8.98
C THR A 104 -6.42 7.39 8.48
N ILE A 105 -5.47 7.61 9.41
CA ILE A 105 -4.06 7.84 9.06
C ILE A 105 -3.44 6.59 8.42
N GLU A 106 -3.71 5.39 8.96
CA GLU A 106 -3.22 4.14 8.35
C GLU A 106 -3.76 3.95 6.91
N LYS A 107 -5.03 4.29 6.67
CA LYS A 107 -5.63 4.18 5.32
C LYS A 107 -4.93 5.09 4.33
N ASP A 108 -4.66 6.32 4.75
CA ASP A 108 -4.04 7.33 3.89
C ASP A 108 -2.59 6.97 3.59
N ASN A 109 -1.83 6.52 4.60
CA ASN A 109 -0.46 6.05 4.41
C ASN A 109 -0.39 4.84 3.48
N LEU A 110 -1.22 3.81 3.71
CA LEU A 110 -1.23 2.62 2.86
C LEU A 110 -1.57 2.96 1.40
N ARG A 111 -2.54 3.85 1.17
CA ARG A 111 -2.90 4.32 -0.17
C ARG A 111 -1.79 5.12 -0.83
N HIS A 112 -1.20 6.06 -0.08
CA HIS A 112 -0.10 6.89 -0.56
C HIS A 112 1.08 6.01 -0.98
N LEU A 113 1.54 5.13 -0.09
CA LEU A 113 2.67 4.23 -0.32
C LEU A 113 2.40 3.28 -1.49
N HIS A 114 1.19 2.71 -1.59
CA HIS A 114 0.83 1.88 -2.74
C HIS A 114 0.94 2.61 -4.07
N ASN A 115 0.31 3.79 -4.18
CA ASN A 115 0.35 4.58 -5.40
C ASN A 115 1.76 5.02 -5.74
N TYR A 116 2.54 5.39 -4.72
CA TYR A 116 3.93 5.77 -4.85
C TYR A 116 4.79 4.62 -5.42
N TYR A 117 4.67 3.41 -4.87
CA TYR A 117 5.42 2.25 -5.35
C TYR A 117 5.11 1.90 -6.81
N VAL A 118 3.83 1.99 -7.20
CA VAL A 118 3.42 1.79 -8.60
C VAL A 118 4.08 2.82 -9.53
N GLN A 119 4.10 4.09 -9.14
CA GLN A 119 4.71 5.16 -9.94
C GLN A 119 6.23 5.01 -10.05
N VAL A 120 6.91 4.63 -8.97
CA VAL A 120 8.36 4.38 -8.99
C VAL A 120 8.68 3.24 -9.96
N ASP A 121 7.93 2.14 -9.91
CA ASP A 121 8.16 1.02 -10.84
C ASP A 121 7.94 1.41 -12.29
N GLU A 122 6.90 2.19 -12.59
CA GLU A 122 6.63 2.72 -13.93
C GLU A 122 7.81 3.56 -14.42
N LEU A 123 8.24 4.55 -13.62
CA LEU A 123 9.38 5.43 -13.94
C LEU A 123 10.69 4.65 -14.18
N LEU A 124 11.02 3.69 -13.31
CA LEU A 124 12.24 2.90 -13.43
C LEU A 124 12.19 1.93 -14.61
N SER A 125 11.01 1.40 -14.94
CA SER A 125 10.83 0.50 -16.09
C SER A 125 11.01 1.21 -17.43
N GLU A 126 10.57 2.48 -17.51
CA GLU A 126 10.66 3.31 -18.72
C GLU A 126 11.98 4.06 -18.84
N PHE A 127 12.75 4.18 -17.75
CA PHE A 127 13.98 4.97 -17.69
C PHE A 127 14.95 4.67 -18.83
N GLU A 128 15.24 3.39 -19.11
CA GLU A 128 16.18 3.01 -20.17
C GLU A 128 15.70 3.43 -21.57
N ALA A 129 14.40 3.30 -21.82
CA ALA A 129 13.80 3.72 -23.09
C ALA A 129 13.83 5.24 -23.25
N ASN A 130 13.51 5.97 -22.17
CA ASN A 130 13.55 7.44 -22.12
C ASN A 130 14.98 7.96 -22.29
N PHE A 131 15.95 7.36 -21.60
CA PHE A 131 17.37 7.69 -21.71
C PHE A 131 17.84 7.52 -23.16
N LYS A 132 17.53 6.39 -23.80
CA LYS A 132 17.86 6.16 -25.20
C LYS A 132 17.18 7.17 -26.13
N ALA A 133 15.90 7.47 -25.91
CA ALA A 133 15.16 8.44 -26.71
C ALA A 133 15.74 9.85 -26.62
N ASP A 134 16.29 10.25 -25.47
CA ASP A 134 16.98 11.53 -25.32
C ASP A 134 18.27 11.58 -26.14
N PHE A 135 19.05 10.49 -26.18
CA PHE A 135 20.22 10.37 -27.05
C PHE A 135 19.83 10.41 -28.54
N ASP A 136 18.82 9.65 -28.95
CA ASP A 136 18.37 9.57 -30.34
C ASP A 136 17.81 10.92 -30.87
N ASN A 137 17.45 11.85 -29.98
CA ASN A 137 16.89 13.16 -30.34
C ASN A 137 17.81 14.35 -29.97
N LEU A 138 19.10 14.12 -29.70
CA LEU A 138 20.11 15.15 -29.40
C LEU A 138 20.05 16.34 -30.37
N ASP A 139 20.09 16.06 -31.68
CA ASP A 139 20.13 17.08 -32.73
C ASP A 139 18.84 17.92 -32.80
N LYS A 140 17.69 17.31 -32.47
CA LYS A 140 16.39 17.99 -32.53
C LYS A 140 16.14 18.89 -31.33
N ARG A 141 16.76 18.58 -30.19
CA ARG A 141 16.53 19.28 -28.91
C ARG A 141 17.62 20.29 -28.57
N ASN A 142 18.63 20.47 -29.43
CA ASN A 142 19.78 21.35 -29.18
C ASN A 142 20.39 21.12 -27.78
N THR A 143 20.48 19.85 -27.39
CA THR A 143 20.91 19.41 -26.05
C THR A 143 22.30 18.77 -26.16
N THR A 144 23.14 18.90 -25.14
CA THR A 144 24.45 18.23 -25.11
C THR A 144 24.35 16.86 -24.45
N VAL A 145 25.28 15.95 -24.79
CA VAL A 145 25.38 14.64 -24.13
C VAL A 145 25.54 14.80 -22.60
N GLU A 146 26.35 15.76 -22.17
CA GLU A 146 26.55 16.09 -20.75
C GLU A 146 25.26 16.55 -20.07
N SER A 147 24.41 17.30 -20.79
CA SER A 147 23.10 17.72 -20.29
C SER A 147 22.14 16.55 -20.11
N ILE A 148 22.22 15.50 -20.94
CA ILE A 148 21.39 14.30 -20.80
C ILE A 148 21.80 13.53 -19.55
N TYR A 149 23.10 13.30 -19.37
CA TYR A 149 23.62 12.62 -18.17
C TYR A 149 23.26 13.38 -16.89
N SER A 150 23.49 14.70 -16.84
CA SER A 150 23.18 15.51 -15.66
C SER A 150 21.68 15.54 -15.33
N SER A 151 20.82 15.67 -16.33
CA SER A 151 19.36 15.66 -16.11
C SER A 151 18.86 14.32 -15.57
N ASN A 152 19.39 13.21 -16.10
CA ASN A 152 19.03 11.87 -15.63
C ASN A 152 19.58 11.57 -14.23
N VAL A 153 20.78 12.09 -13.90
CA VAL A 153 21.30 12.03 -12.53
C VAL A 153 20.37 12.74 -11.55
N ILE A 154 19.95 13.98 -11.86
CA ILE A 154 19.03 14.75 -11.01
C ILE A 154 17.70 14.00 -10.82
N LEU A 155 17.17 13.41 -11.90
CA LEU A 155 15.95 12.62 -11.83
C LEU A 155 16.07 11.45 -10.87
N LEU A 156 17.15 10.66 -10.98
CA LEU A 156 17.36 9.50 -10.11
C LEU A 156 17.67 9.91 -8.66
N GLU A 157 18.38 11.02 -8.44
CA GLU A 157 18.61 11.57 -7.09
C GLU A 157 17.27 11.97 -6.43
N ASN A 158 16.36 12.60 -7.17
CA ASN A 158 15.02 12.93 -6.67
C ASN A 158 14.20 11.67 -6.33
N ILE A 159 14.31 10.61 -7.14
CA ILE A 159 13.65 9.32 -6.87
C ILE A 159 14.25 8.68 -5.62
N GLU A 160 15.58 8.69 -5.48
CA GLU A 160 16.28 8.18 -4.30
C GLU A 160 15.83 8.89 -3.01
N GLU A 161 15.82 10.23 -3.02
CA GLU A 161 15.37 11.04 -1.87
C GLU A 161 13.90 10.75 -1.53
N SER A 162 13.04 10.67 -2.55
CA SER A 162 11.63 10.34 -2.38
C SER A 162 11.45 8.93 -1.79
N LEU A 163 12.26 7.95 -2.21
CA LEU A 163 12.24 6.59 -1.68
C LEU A 163 12.65 6.57 -0.21
N GLN A 164 13.69 7.32 0.16
CA GLN A 164 14.13 7.45 1.56
C GLN A 164 13.05 8.07 2.45
N ASN A 165 12.34 9.09 1.96
CA ASN A 165 11.25 9.72 2.70
C ASN A 165 10.04 8.78 2.86
N ASN A 166 9.66 8.06 1.79
CA ASN A 166 8.58 7.08 1.85
C ASN A 166 8.95 5.84 2.68
N LEU A 167 10.23 5.46 2.75
CA LEU A 167 10.71 4.41 3.64
C LEU A 167 10.47 4.79 5.11
N LYS A 168 10.71 6.04 5.50
CA LYS A 168 10.39 6.53 6.85
C LYS A 168 8.89 6.43 7.15
N LEU A 169 8.04 6.81 6.19
CA LEU A 169 6.57 6.70 6.32
C LEU A 169 6.13 5.22 6.46
N ALA A 170 6.73 4.33 5.69
CA ALA A 170 6.49 2.89 5.77
C ALA A 170 6.88 2.34 7.15
N GLN A 171 8.09 2.64 7.62
CA GLN A 171 8.59 2.21 8.93
C GLN A 171 7.71 2.72 10.07
N SER A 172 7.37 4.01 10.07
CA SER A 172 6.46 4.62 11.05
C SER A 172 5.09 3.92 11.10
N THR A 173 4.54 3.54 9.92
CA THR A 173 3.28 2.80 9.83
C THR A 173 3.42 1.37 10.38
N LEU A 174 4.54 0.71 10.11
CA LEU A 174 4.84 -0.65 10.59
C LEU A 174 5.08 -0.73 12.11
N GLU A 175 5.61 0.34 12.70
CA GLU A 175 5.82 0.49 14.14
C GLU A 175 4.54 0.84 14.91
N GLY A 176 3.43 1.09 14.21
CA GLY A 176 2.15 1.46 14.81
C GLY A 176 2.03 2.95 15.15
N ASN A 177 2.95 3.78 14.68
CA ASN A 177 2.97 5.23 14.88
C ASN A 177 2.86 5.96 13.53
N PRO A 178 1.78 5.77 12.74
CA PRO A 178 1.69 6.30 11.38
C PRO A 178 1.72 7.84 11.39
N ILE A 179 2.59 8.42 10.58
CA ILE A 179 2.68 9.88 10.36
C ILE A 179 1.54 10.33 9.45
N ASP A 180 0.90 11.46 9.77
CA ASP A 180 -0.12 12.09 8.93
C ASP A 180 0.53 12.81 7.74
N ILE A 181 0.31 12.27 6.54
CA ILE A 181 0.83 12.81 5.28
C ILE A 181 0.22 14.15 4.87
N PHE A 182 -0.94 14.55 5.42
CA PHE A 182 -1.64 15.79 5.06
C PHE A 182 -1.42 16.93 6.07
N ASN A 183 -1.07 16.62 7.33
CA ASN A 183 -0.84 17.62 8.38
C ASN A 183 0.63 17.87 8.74
N HIS A 184 1.59 17.24 8.06
CA HIS A 184 3.00 17.48 8.37
C HIS A 184 3.59 18.70 7.65
N LYS A 185 3.85 19.76 8.43
CA LYS A 185 4.99 20.65 8.17
C LYS A 185 6.24 19.79 8.28
N MET A 186 6.74 19.25 7.18
CA MET A 186 8.09 18.71 7.12
C MET A 186 9.06 19.90 7.19
N THR A 187 9.51 20.22 8.40
CA THR A 187 10.63 21.14 8.68
C THR A 187 11.89 20.35 8.94
#